data_AF-A0A497SGS8-F1
#
_entry.id   AF-A0A497SGS8-F1
#
_cell.length_a   1.000
_cell.length_b   1.000
_cell.length_c   1.000
_cell.angle_alpha   90.00
_cell.angle_beta   90.00
_cell.angle_gamma   90.00
#
_symmetry.space_group_name_H-M   'P 1'
#
loop_
_entity.id
_entity.type
_entity.pdbx_description
1 polymer ?
#
loop_
_entity_poly.entity_id
_entity_poly.type
_entity_poly.pdbx_seq_one_letter_code
_entity_poly.pdbx_strand_id
1 'polypeptide(L)'
;MSKGNIMALSVALIAFVSFAASVHAIDCFKGQTRPCGSNIGACQAGVRVCHDGNWSDCIGGTLPSDEICDNGIDDDCDGATDECLTFAPVLIITGLLLFVIMGLLIKLGF
;
A
#
# COMPACT_ATOMS: atom_id res chain seq x y z
N MET A 1 9.75 -60.10 20.60
CA MET A 1 8.56 -59.86 21.45
C MET A 1 8.26 -58.37 21.39
N SER A 2 7.59 -57.90 20.34
CA SER A 2 6.13 -57.78 20.20
C SER A 2 5.47 -56.90 21.27
N LYS A 3 5.13 -55.68 20.84
CA LYS A 3 3.85 -54.95 20.92
C LYS A 3 4.11 -53.65 20.12
N GLY A 4 3.76 -53.48 18.85
CA GLY A 4 2.58 -53.96 18.13
C GLY A 4 1.35 -53.22 18.66
N ASN A 5 1.01 -52.04 18.13
CA ASN A 5 -0.35 -51.74 17.62
C ASN A 5 -0.60 -50.26 17.19
N ILE A 6 -1.01 -50.12 15.93
CA ILE A 6 -2.02 -49.20 15.31
C ILE A 6 -1.90 -47.67 15.21
N MET A 7 -0.92 -46.96 15.78
CA MET A 7 -0.89 -45.48 15.60
C MET A 7 -0.11 -44.99 14.36
N ALA A 8 0.55 -45.87 13.61
CA ALA A 8 1.42 -45.46 12.49
C ALA A 8 0.74 -45.45 11.11
N LEU A 9 -0.49 -45.99 10.98
CA LEU A 9 -1.14 -46.16 9.67
C LEU A 9 -2.29 -45.17 9.40
N SER A 10 -2.66 -44.32 10.35
CA SER A 10 -3.60 -43.21 10.15
C SER A 10 -2.92 -41.84 10.00
N VAL A 11 -1.65 -41.70 10.40
CA VAL A 11 -0.94 -40.40 10.37
C VAL A 11 -0.42 -40.05 8.96
N ALA A 12 -0.28 -41.03 8.05
CA ALA A 12 0.13 -40.77 6.67
C ALA A 12 -0.93 -40.01 5.85
N LEU A 13 -2.23 -40.15 6.16
CA LEU A 13 -3.29 -39.42 5.46
C LEU A 13 -3.52 -38.01 6.03
N ILE A 14 -3.16 -37.80 7.30
CA ILE A 14 -3.32 -36.50 7.99
C ILE A 14 -2.13 -35.57 7.68
N ALA A 15 -1.00 -36.11 7.22
CA ALA A 15 0.13 -35.32 6.74
C ALA A 15 -0.11 -34.63 5.38
N PHE A 16 -1.08 -35.08 4.57
CA PHE A 16 -1.46 -34.40 3.33
C PHE A 16 -2.41 -33.22 3.54
N VAL A 17 -3.21 -33.22 4.61
CA VAL A 17 -4.15 -32.13 4.94
C VAL A 17 -3.66 -31.19 6.04
N SER A 18 -2.48 -31.42 6.61
CA SER A 18 -1.86 -30.51 7.60
C SER A 18 -0.62 -29.77 7.10
N PHE A 19 -0.26 -29.89 5.82
CA PHE A 19 0.83 -29.11 5.22
C PHE A 19 0.38 -27.71 4.71
N ALA A 20 -0.80 -27.23 5.14
CA ALA A 20 -1.43 -26.03 4.60
C ALA A 20 -1.77 -24.92 5.64
N ALA A 21 -1.34 -25.00 6.90
CA ALA A 21 -1.66 -23.92 7.85
C ALA A 21 -0.59 -23.77 8.95
N SER A 22 0.54 -23.12 8.62
CA SER A 22 1.40 -22.29 9.50
C SER A 22 2.84 -22.09 8.95
N VAL A 23 3.11 -22.21 7.65
CA VAL A 23 4.34 -21.60 7.11
C VAL A 23 4.13 -20.08 7.19
N HIS A 24 4.74 -19.50 8.21
CA HIS A 24 4.92 -18.08 8.45
C HIS A 24 4.96 -17.33 7.11
N ALA A 25 3.95 -16.51 6.83
CA ALA A 25 3.95 -15.62 5.67
C ALA A 25 5.01 -14.55 5.92
N ILE A 26 6.26 -14.93 5.69
CA ILE A 26 7.42 -14.08 5.87
C ILE A 26 7.48 -13.14 4.67
N ASP A 27 7.43 -11.83 4.89
CA ASP A 27 7.42 -10.85 3.79
C ASP A 27 8.80 -10.78 3.10
N CYS A 28 9.84 -11.26 3.78
CA CYS A 28 11.21 -11.30 3.27
C CYS A 28 12.11 -12.28 4.02
N PHE A 29 13.25 -12.64 3.45
CA PHE A 29 14.27 -13.46 4.12
C PHE A 29 15.36 -12.58 4.75
N LYS A 30 15.84 -12.96 5.94
CA LYS A 30 16.86 -12.20 6.69
C LYS A 30 18.07 -11.85 5.81
N GLY A 31 18.44 -10.58 5.81
CA GLY A 31 19.57 -10.05 5.05
C GLY A 31 19.26 -9.74 3.58
N GLN A 32 18.04 -10.01 3.09
CA GLN A 32 17.62 -9.48 1.79
C GLN A 32 17.56 -7.96 1.82
N THR A 33 17.85 -7.36 0.68
CA THR A 33 17.79 -5.91 0.48
C THR A 33 16.85 -5.60 -0.68
N ARG A 34 16.10 -4.51 -0.59
CA ARG A 34 15.33 -3.98 -1.71
C ARG A 34 15.35 -2.45 -1.73
N PRO A 35 15.17 -1.81 -2.90
CA PRO A 35 15.04 -0.36 -2.96
C PRO A 35 13.78 0.13 -2.23
N CYS A 36 13.84 1.39 -1.80
CA CYS A 36 12.72 2.14 -1.23
C CYS A 36 12.87 3.63 -1.60
N GLY A 37 11.77 4.38 -1.53
CA GLY A 37 11.74 5.78 -1.98
C GLY A 37 11.86 5.95 -3.49
N SER A 38 11.88 7.21 -3.92
CA SER A 38 12.07 7.67 -5.31
C SER A 38 13.06 8.84 -5.33
N ASN A 39 13.48 9.31 -6.50
CA ASN A 39 14.25 10.56 -6.64
C ASN A 39 13.38 11.61 -7.32
N ILE A 40 12.18 11.81 -6.79
CA ILE A 40 11.16 12.75 -7.28
C ILE A 40 10.83 13.68 -6.11
N GLY A 41 10.72 14.97 -6.36
CA GLY A 41 10.34 15.93 -5.33
C GLY A 41 11.29 15.98 -4.14
N ALA A 42 10.72 15.92 -2.94
CA ALA A 42 11.41 15.82 -1.66
C ALA A 42 11.98 14.41 -1.37
N CYS A 43 11.57 13.39 -2.13
CA CYS A 43 11.98 12.01 -1.88
C CYS A 43 13.42 11.73 -2.31
N GLN A 44 14.02 10.76 -1.61
CA GLN A 44 15.32 10.22 -1.94
C GLN A 44 15.27 8.69 -1.96
N ALA A 45 15.90 8.09 -2.97
CA ALA A 45 16.01 6.64 -3.06
C ALA A 45 16.96 6.10 -1.97
N GLY A 46 16.53 5.04 -1.30
CA GLY A 46 17.30 4.33 -0.29
C GLY A 46 17.17 2.81 -0.41
N VAL A 47 17.62 2.11 0.64
CA VAL A 47 17.56 0.64 0.72
C VAL A 47 16.98 0.23 2.06
N ARG A 48 16.11 -0.77 2.05
CA ARG A 48 15.63 -1.43 3.27
C ARG A 48 16.14 -2.86 3.34
N VAL A 49 16.44 -3.30 4.55
CA VAL A 49 17.01 -4.62 4.86
C VAL A 49 15.98 -5.45 5.57
N CYS A 50 15.89 -6.73 5.24
CA CYS A 50 15.00 -7.64 5.94
C CYS A 50 15.60 -8.10 7.28
N HIS A 51 14.88 -7.84 8.36
CA HIS A 51 15.18 -8.31 9.72
C HIS A 51 14.08 -9.24 10.19
N ASP A 52 14.44 -10.51 10.39
CA ASP A 52 13.57 -11.55 10.97
C ASP A 52 12.16 -11.55 10.37
N GLY A 53 12.10 -11.43 9.04
CA GLY A 53 10.89 -11.53 8.25
C GLY A 53 10.14 -10.25 7.94
N ASN A 54 10.65 -9.11 8.41
CA ASN A 54 10.07 -7.79 8.20
C ASN A 54 11.10 -6.84 7.59
N TRP A 55 10.67 -5.92 6.75
CA TRP A 55 11.56 -4.90 6.20
C TRP A 55 11.83 -3.80 7.23
N SER A 56 13.09 -3.37 7.32
CA SER A 56 13.50 -2.19 8.06
C SER A 56 12.91 -0.91 7.46
N ASP A 57 13.14 0.20 8.17
CA ASP A 57 13.02 1.54 7.61
C ASP A 57 13.88 1.71 6.36
N CYS A 58 13.52 2.73 5.56
CA CYS A 58 14.28 3.08 4.37
C CYS A 58 15.59 3.75 4.77
N ILE A 59 16.70 3.03 4.65
CA ILE A 59 18.03 3.55 5.02
C ILE A 59 18.55 4.39 3.86
N GLY A 60 18.89 5.65 4.16
CA GLY A 60 19.45 6.60 3.20
C GLY A 60 18.44 7.15 2.19
N GLY A 61 17.14 6.89 2.39
CA GLY A 61 16.08 7.42 1.55
C GLY A 61 15.03 8.18 2.35
N THR A 62 14.40 9.16 1.70
CA THR A 62 13.25 9.91 2.20
C THR A 62 12.01 9.34 1.52
N LEU A 63 11.04 8.91 2.32
CA LEU A 63 9.77 8.39 1.82
C LEU A 63 8.77 9.55 1.62
N PRO A 64 7.76 9.35 0.76
CA PRO A 64 6.63 10.26 0.64
C PRO A 64 6.01 10.65 1.99
N SER A 65 5.65 11.92 2.11
CA SER A 65 4.83 12.45 3.21
C SER A 65 3.56 13.09 2.66
N ASP A 66 2.68 13.56 3.55
CA ASP A 66 1.52 14.34 3.12
C ASP A 66 1.99 15.67 2.50
N GLU A 67 1.32 16.09 1.42
CA GLU A 67 1.57 17.37 0.74
C GLU A 67 1.47 18.58 1.67
N ILE A 68 2.50 19.44 1.63
CA ILE A 68 2.49 20.74 2.31
C ILE A 68 2.25 21.84 1.28
N CYS A 69 1.07 22.41 1.31
CA CYS A 69 0.66 23.42 0.34
C CYS A 69 1.51 24.69 0.38
N ASP A 70 1.76 25.23 -0.81
CA ASP A 70 2.44 26.51 -1.06
C ASP A 70 3.90 26.52 -0.57
N ASN A 71 4.52 25.34 -0.42
CA ASN A 71 5.94 25.23 -0.11
C ASN A 71 6.80 25.11 -1.39
N GLY A 72 6.17 24.87 -2.56
CA GLY A 72 6.86 24.73 -3.84
C GLY A 72 7.63 23.42 -4.00
N ILE A 73 7.28 22.41 -3.20
CA ILE A 73 7.93 21.10 -3.14
C ILE A 73 6.86 20.03 -3.36
N ASP A 74 7.26 18.94 -4.00
CA ASP A 74 6.50 17.71 -4.16
C ASP A 74 6.85 16.81 -2.95
N ASP A 75 6.03 16.84 -1.90
CA ASP A 75 6.29 16.17 -0.62
C ASP A 75 5.82 14.70 -0.62
N ASP A 76 4.84 14.35 -1.46
CA ASP A 76 4.30 13.00 -1.63
C ASP A 76 4.97 12.23 -2.79
N CYS A 77 5.77 12.94 -3.58
CA CYS A 77 6.63 12.42 -4.63
C CYS A 77 5.88 11.72 -5.76
N ASP A 78 4.65 12.17 -6.06
CA ASP A 78 3.82 11.72 -7.17
C ASP A 78 4.18 12.39 -8.52
N GLY A 79 5.00 13.46 -8.47
CA GLY A 79 5.49 14.21 -9.61
C GLY A 79 4.70 15.49 -9.93
N ALA A 80 3.67 15.81 -9.15
CA ALA A 80 3.05 17.13 -9.10
C ALA A 80 3.70 17.98 -7.99
N THR A 81 3.33 19.26 -7.87
CA THR A 81 3.85 20.12 -6.82
C THR A 81 2.70 20.95 -6.30
N ASP A 82 2.55 21.05 -4.98
CA ASP A 82 1.51 21.81 -4.29
C ASP A 82 0.07 21.39 -4.69
N GLU A 83 -0.18 20.09 -4.95
CA GLU A 83 -1.47 19.56 -5.42
C GLU A 83 -2.53 19.36 -4.33
N CYS A 84 -2.54 20.22 -3.32
CA CYS A 84 -3.48 20.21 -2.20
C CYS A 84 -4.97 20.31 -2.58
N LEU A 85 -5.28 20.71 -3.81
CA LEU A 85 -6.64 20.88 -4.31
C LEU A 85 -7.19 19.63 -5.01
N THR A 86 -6.40 18.57 -5.17
CA THR A 86 -6.81 17.34 -5.89
C THR A 86 -7.81 16.47 -5.12
N PHE A 87 -7.91 16.65 -3.80
CA PHE A 87 -8.96 16.02 -2.97
C PHE A 87 -10.23 16.88 -2.82
N ALA A 88 -10.31 18.05 -3.46
CA ALA A 88 -11.62 18.63 -3.74
C ALA A 88 -12.24 17.76 -4.83
N PRO A 89 -13.38 17.07 -4.60
CA PRO A 89 -14.00 16.32 -5.66
C PRO A 89 -14.29 17.33 -6.77
N VAL A 90 -13.64 17.18 -7.92
CA VAL A 90 -14.00 17.89 -9.16
C VAL A 90 -15.50 17.68 -9.48
N LEU A 91 -16.12 16.68 -8.85
CA LEU A 91 -17.56 16.44 -8.74
C LEU A 91 -18.38 17.53 -8.00
N ILE A 92 -17.84 18.30 -7.05
CA ILE A 92 -18.60 19.35 -6.36
C ILE A 92 -18.71 20.58 -7.26
N ILE A 93 -17.65 20.98 -7.97
CA ILE A 93 -17.69 22.18 -8.84
C ILE A 93 -18.52 21.89 -10.10
N THR A 94 -18.31 20.74 -10.75
CA THR A 94 -19.14 20.34 -11.90
C THR A 94 -20.56 20.00 -11.50
N GLY A 95 -20.76 19.41 -10.31
CA GLY A 95 -22.07 19.16 -9.71
C GLY A 95 -22.82 20.44 -9.37
N LEU A 96 -22.22 21.39 -8.65
CA LEU A 96 -22.83 22.70 -8.38
C LEU A 96 -23.14 23.43 -9.68
N LEU A 97 -22.24 23.40 -10.67
CA LEU A 97 -22.46 24.04 -11.96
C LEU A 97 -23.61 23.36 -12.73
N LEU A 98 -23.70 22.03 -12.73
CA LEU A 98 -24.84 21.30 -13.30
C LEU A 98 -26.14 21.55 -12.53
N PHE A 99 -26.13 21.63 -11.20
CA PHE A 99 -27.30 21.95 -10.39
C PHE A 99 -27.77 23.39 -10.60
N VAL A 100 -26.83 24.33 -10.75
CA VAL A 100 -27.13 25.75 -11.06
C VAL A 100 -27.63 25.88 -12.50
N ILE A 101 -27.03 25.18 -13.47
CA ILE A 101 -27.47 25.18 -14.87
C ILE A 101 -28.83 24.47 -15.00
N MET A 102 -29.02 23.28 -14.42
CA MET A 102 -30.33 22.61 -14.39
C MET A 102 -31.38 23.47 -13.69
N GLY A 103 -31.05 24.07 -12.55
CA GLY A 103 -31.94 25.00 -11.85
C GLY A 103 -32.28 26.26 -12.65
N LEU A 104 -31.32 26.78 -13.43
CA LEU A 104 -31.53 27.89 -14.35
C LEU A 104 -32.41 27.47 -15.54
N LEU A 105 -32.18 26.30 -16.12
CA LEU A 105 -33.00 25.74 -17.20
C LEU A 105 -34.44 25.50 -16.75
N ILE A 106 -34.65 24.97 -15.54
CA ILE A 106 -35.98 24.81 -14.92
C ILE A 106 -36.66 26.17 -14.70
N LYS A 107 -35.92 27.21 -14.27
CA LYS A 107 -36.46 28.59 -14.13
C LYS A 107 -36.74 29.27 -15.47
N LEU A 108 -36.01 28.90 -16.51
CA LEU A 108 -36.19 29.38 -17.88
C LEU A 108 -37.23 28.55 -18.66
N GLY A 109 -37.74 27.46 -18.09
CA GLY A 109 -38.84 26.66 -18.65
C GLY A 109 -38.45 25.74 -19.80
N PHE A 110 -37.18 25.30 -19.87
CA PHE A 110 -36.72 24.25 -20.77
C PHE A 110 -37.01 22.85 -20.22
#